data_AF-A0A089PAJ0-F1
#
_entry.id   AF-A0A089PAJ0-F1
#
_cell.length_a   1.000
_cell.length_b   1.000
_cell.length_c   1.000
_cell.angle_alpha   90.00
_cell.angle_beta   90.00
_cell.angle_gamma   90.00
#
_symmetry.space_group_name_H-M   'P 1'
#
loop_
_entity.id
_entity.type
_entity.pdbx_description
1 polymer ?
#
loop_
_entity_poly.entity_id
_entity_poly.type
_entity_poly.pdbx_seq_one_letter_code
_entity_poly.pdbx_strand_id
1 'polypeptide(L)'
;MNKFLKKFLILLISLFWLHSGVDAAEILQVTSSSVLLIGDHNRTYTVKLACTEITPDLEEESIKWLKKQLPRHTKVNLKPKGSVDGVLVAKVIPFDSSIDITEKYINEGLAINKC
;
A
#
# COMPACT_ATOMS: atom_id res chain seq x y z
N MET A 1 -10.57 -49.53 -1.28
CA MET A 1 -10.05 -48.30 -0.64
C MET A 1 -10.40 -48.31 0.84
N ASN A 2 -9.40 -48.39 1.74
CA ASN A 2 -9.64 -48.48 3.19
C ASN A 2 -10.42 -47.26 3.70
N LYS A 3 -11.37 -47.46 4.64
CA LYS A 3 -12.12 -46.38 5.29
C LYS A 3 -11.20 -45.30 5.87
N PHE A 4 -10.02 -45.70 6.35
CA PHE A 4 -8.97 -44.81 6.82
C PHE A 4 -8.42 -43.90 5.70
N LEU A 5 -8.14 -44.47 4.53
CA LEU A 5 -7.65 -43.72 3.36
C LEU A 5 -8.70 -42.71 2.86
N LYS A 6 -9.99 -43.09 2.87
CA LYS A 6 -11.09 -42.16 2.54
C LYS A 6 -11.16 -40.98 3.50
N LYS A 7 -11.06 -41.21 4.81
CA LYS A 7 -11.08 -40.14 5.82
C LYS A 7 -9.88 -39.21 5.66
N PHE A 8 -8.69 -39.77 5.42
CA PHE A 8 -7.49 -38.98 5.20
C PHE A 8 -7.60 -38.12 3.93
N LEU A 9 -8.14 -38.68 2.84
CA LEU A 9 -8.37 -37.94 1.59
C LEU A 9 -9.36 -36.79 1.77
N ILE A 10 -10.47 -37.02 2.51
CA ILE A 10 -11.47 -35.98 2.80
C ILE A 10 -10.85 -34.85 3.64
N LEU A 11 -10.04 -35.21 4.65
CA LEU A 11 -9.34 -34.22 5.48
C LEU A 11 -8.35 -33.39 4.64
N LEU A 12 -7.61 -34.03 3.74
CA LEU A 12 -6.63 -33.36 2.89
C LEU A 12 -7.31 -32.38 1.93
N ILE A 13 -8.41 -32.80 1.29
CA ILE A 13 -9.22 -31.94 0.41
C ILE A 13 -9.81 -30.76 1.20
N SER A 14 -10.32 -31.01 2.41
CA SER A 14 -10.83 -29.96 3.30
C SER A 14 -9.76 -28.94 3.67
N LEU A 15 -8.49 -29.36 3.82
CA LEU A 15 -7.40 -28.46 4.19
C LEU A 15 -7.01 -27.54 3.02
N PHE A 16 -7.09 -28.03 1.78
CA PHE A 16 -6.79 -27.23 0.58
C PHE A 16 -7.80 -26.10 0.33
N TRP A 17 -9.05 -26.22 0.83
CA TRP A 17 -10.07 -25.18 0.67
C TRP A 17 -9.94 -23.99 1.63
N LEU A 18 -9.04 -24.07 2.62
CA LEU A 18 -8.83 -22.99 3.60
C LEU A 18 -7.75 -21.98 3.17
N HIS A 19 -7.28 -22.02 1.92
CA HIS A 19 -6.25 -21.09 1.45
C HIS A 19 -6.87 -19.74 1.06
N SER A 20 -6.99 -18.84 2.03
CA SER A 20 -7.23 -17.42 1.77
C SER A 20 -5.92 -16.77 1.32
N GLY A 21 -5.81 -16.43 0.03
CA GLY A 21 -4.69 -15.65 -0.49
C GLY A 21 -4.64 -14.28 0.17
N VAL A 22 -3.45 -13.85 0.61
CA VAL A 22 -3.20 -12.47 1.03
C VAL A 22 -2.72 -11.72 -0.19
N ASP A 23 -3.55 -10.82 -0.71
CA ASP A 23 -3.14 -9.94 -1.79
C ASP A 23 -2.27 -8.79 -1.28
N ALA A 24 -1.35 -8.34 -2.12
CA ALA A 24 -0.57 -7.15 -1.82
C ALA A 24 -1.46 -5.91 -1.87
N ALA A 25 -1.15 -4.92 -1.04
CA ALA A 25 -1.78 -3.62 -1.14
C ALA A 25 -1.36 -2.94 -2.46
N GLU A 26 -2.31 -2.31 -3.15
CA GLU A 26 -2.14 -1.70 -4.45
C GLU A 26 -2.63 -0.26 -4.47
N ILE A 27 -1.93 0.58 -5.21
CA ILE A 27 -2.34 1.95 -5.48
C ILE A 27 -3.63 1.93 -6.32
N LEU A 28 -4.72 2.43 -5.76
CA LEU A 28 -5.98 2.62 -6.47
C LEU A 28 -6.03 4.02 -7.11
N GLN A 29 -5.55 5.03 -6.38
CA GLN A 29 -5.60 6.43 -6.82
C GLN A 29 -4.61 7.31 -6.03
N VAL A 30 -4.05 8.32 -6.71
CA VAL A 30 -3.42 9.49 -6.07
C VAL A 30 -4.49 10.57 -5.88
N THR A 31 -4.85 10.86 -4.63
CA THR A 31 -5.97 11.78 -4.30
C THR A 31 -5.49 13.21 -4.12
N SER A 32 -4.30 13.42 -3.56
CA SER A 32 -3.59 14.70 -3.45
C SER A 32 -2.08 14.49 -3.43
N SER A 33 -1.30 15.56 -3.25
CA SER A 33 0.17 15.49 -3.08
C SER A 33 0.65 14.65 -1.89
N SER A 34 -0.22 14.31 -0.94
CA SER A 34 0.16 13.54 0.25
C SER A 34 -0.82 12.44 0.63
N VAL A 35 -1.89 12.24 -0.15
CA VAL A 35 -2.95 11.27 0.16
C VAL A 35 -3.16 10.30 -1.01
N LEU A 36 -3.07 9.02 -0.69
CA LEU A 36 -3.25 7.90 -1.60
C LEU A 36 -4.46 7.07 -1.20
N LEU A 37 -5.16 6.55 -2.19
CA LEU A 37 -6.15 5.49 -1.99
C LEU A 37 -5.48 4.16 -2.32
N ILE A 38 -5.50 3.23 -1.37
CA ILE A 38 -4.78 1.96 -1.46
C ILE A 38 -5.74 0.82 -1.10
N GLY A 39 -5.70 -0.31 -1.80
CA GLY A 39 -6.54 -1.46 -1.49
C GLY A 39 -5.84 -2.79 -1.67
N ASP A 40 -6.31 -3.81 -0.96
CA ASP A 40 -5.73 -5.17 -0.91
C ASP A 40 -6.76 -6.25 -1.30
N HIS A 41 -7.71 -5.88 -2.17
CA HIS A 41 -8.92 -6.64 -2.55
C HIS A 41 -9.89 -7.00 -1.41
N ASN A 42 -9.51 -6.80 -0.15
CA ASN A 42 -10.37 -7.00 1.01
C ASN A 42 -10.89 -5.65 1.55
N ARG A 43 -10.01 -4.65 1.62
CA ARG A 43 -10.28 -3.34 2.20
C ARG A 43 -9.67 -2.23 1.32
N THR A 44 -10.21 -1.03 1.49
CA THR A 44 -9.67 0.20 0.90
C THR A 44 -9.33 1.17 2.02
N TYR A 45 -8.15 1.76 1.93
CA TYR A 45 -7.60 2.68 2.91
C TYR A 45 -7.26 4.00 2.24
N THR A 46 -7.69 5.09 2.87
CA THR A 46 -7.10 6.41 2.62
C THR A 46 -5.83 6.50 3.44
N VAL A 47 -4.70 6.68 2.78
CA VAL A 47 -3.37 6.69 3.38
C VAL A 47 -2.71 8.04 3.16
N LYS A 48 -2.36 8.72 4.25
CA LYS A 48 -1.52 9.91 4.24
C LYS A 48 -0.05 9.50 4.31
N LEU A 49 0.78 10.07 3.43
CA LEU A 49 2.23 9.85 3.44
C LEU A 49 2.82 10.34 4.77
N ALA A 50 3.57 9.46 5.42
CA ALA A 50 4.26 9.79 6.66
C ALA A 50 5.47 10.70 6.38
N CYS A 51 5.77 11.58 7.34
CA CYS A 51 6.98 12.41 7.35
C CYS A 51 7.11 13.36 6.14
N THR A 52 5.99 13.80 5.58
CA THR A 52 5.99 14.63 4.36
C THR A 52 5.21 15.93 4.58
N GLU A 53 5.79 17.04 4.14
CA GLU A 53 5.12 18.31 3.95
C GLU A 53 5.36 18.80 2.52
N ILE A 54 4.29 19.16 1.82
CA ILE A 54 4.32 19.72 0.46
C ILE A 54 3.77 21.14 0.55
N THR A 55 4.49 22.09 -0.02
CA THR A 55 4.03 23.48 -0.06
C THR A 55 2.95 23.65 -1.13
N PRO A 56 1.99 24.57 -0.95
CA PRO A 56 0.86 24.70 -1.88
C PRO A 56 1.25 24.99 -3.33
N ASP A 57 2.38 25.67 -3.56
CA ASP A 57 2.94 25.95 -4.89
C ASP A 57 3.42 24.71 -5.64
N LEU A 58 3.71 23.62 -4.92
CA LEU A 58 4.18 22.36 -5.49
C LEU A 58 3.06 21.33 -5.69
N GLU A 59 1.82 21.60 -5.28
CA GLU A 59 0.71 20.62 -5.24
C GLU A 59 0.46 19.94 -6.60
N GLU A 60 0.39 20.72 -7.68
CA GLU A 60 0.07 20.16 -9.01
C GLU A 60 1.23 19.31 -9.56
N GLU A 61 2.46 19.80 -9.44
CA GLU A 61 3.67 19.07 -9.84
C GLU A 61 3.83 17.77 -9.05
N SER A 62 3.60 17.87 -7.75
CA SER A 62 3.55 16.78 -6.79
C SER A 62 2.59 15.66 -7.18
N ILE A 63 1.34 16.01 -7.52
CA ILE A 63 0.35 15.03 -7.96
C ILE A 63 0.79 14.34 -9.25
N LYS A 64 1.34 15.10 -10.21
CA LYS A 64 1.85 14.54 -11.48
C LYS A 64 3.02 13.58 -11.23
N TRP A 65 3.95 13.96 -10.35
CA TRP A 65 5.09 13.14 -9.98
C TRP A 65 4.65 11.85 -9.28
N LEU A 66 3.74 11.94 -8.30
CA LEU A 66 3.21 10.76 -7.61
C LEU A 66 2.51 9.80 -8.57
N LYS A 67 1.68 10.30 -9.50
CA LYS A 67 1.04 9.45 -10.52
C LYS A 67 2.05 8.76 -11.43
N LYS A 68 3.21 9.38 -11.68
CA LYS A 68 4.30 8.80 -12.46
C LYS A 68 5.07 7.73 -11.68
N GLN A 69 5.35 7.96 -10.40
CA GLN A 69 6.10 7.01 -9.56
C GLN A 69 5.23 5.85 -9.04
N LEU A 70 3.95 6.12 -8.83
CA LEU A 70 2.94 5.18 -8.32
C LEU A 70 1.75 5.10 -9.29
N PRO A 71 1.93 4.53 -10.49
CA PRO A 71 0.80 4.20 -11.36
C PRO A 71 -0.24 3.34 -10.64
N ARG A 72 -1.47 3.33 -11.17
CA ARG A 72 -2.54 2.46 -10.64
C ARG A 72 -2.10 1.00 -10.70
N HIS A 73 -2.46 0.23 -9.67
CA HIS A 73 -2.06 -1.17 -9.45
C HIS A 73 -0.59 -1.38 -9.08
N THR A 74 0.19 -0.34 -8.84
CA THR A 74 1.50 -0.50 -8.22
C THR A 74 1.33 -1.16 -6.85
N LYS A 75 1.96 -2.33 -6.69
CA LYS A 75 1.99 -3.07 -5.41
C LYS A 75 2.91 -2.36 -4.44
N VAL A 76 2.46 -2.18 -3.20
CA VAL A 76 3.15 -1.42 -2.18
C VAL A 76 3.09 -2.13 -0.83
N ASN A 77 4.17 -1.99 -0.06
CA ASN A 77 4.21 -2.30 1.35
C ASN A 77 3.90 -1.04 2.15
N LEU A 78 2.96 -1.15 3.09
CA LEU A 78 2.66 -0.10 4.04
C LEU A 78 3.41 -0.35 5.34
N LYS A 79 4.09 0.68 5.86
CA LYS A 79 4.63 0.66 7.24
C LYS A 79 3.92 1.74 8.06
N PRO A 80 2.89 1.37 8.85
CA PRO A 80 2.11 2.31 9.66
C PRO A 80 3.00 3.13 10.61
N LYS A 81 2.62 4.40 10.79
CA LYS A 81 3.22 5.33 11.75
C LYS A 81 2.21 5.87 12.75
N GLY A 82 0.92 5.80 12.43
CA GLY A 82 -0.17 6.21 13.30
C GLY A 82 -1.40 6.55 12.48
N SER A 83 -2.25 7.40 13.05
CA SER A 83 -3.42 7.94 12.36
C SER A 83 -3.63 9.40 12.73
N VAL A 84 -4.16 10.19 11.81
CA VAL A 84 -4.58 11.58 12.05
C VAL A 84 -6.01 11.71 11.53
N ASP A 85 -6.93 12.15 12.39
CA ASP A 85 -8.36 12.32 12.06
C ASP A 85 -9.00 11.07 11.44
N GLY A 86 -8.61 9.88 11.92
CA GLY A 86 -9.08 8.59 11.41
C GLY A 86 -8.44 8.14 10.09
N VAL A 87 -7.54 8.94 9.49
CA VAL A 87 -6.78 8.58 8.28
C VAL A 87 -5.47 7.89 8.68
N LEU A 88 -5.16 6.77 8.02
CA LEU A 88 -3.90 6.03 8.25
C LEU A 88 -2.72 6.86 7.78
N VAL A 89 -1.71 7.04 8.65
CA VAL A 89 -0.43 7.65 8.28
C VAL A 89 0.61 6.54 8.18
N ALA A 90 1.25 6.40 7.02
CA ALA A 90 2.18 5.31 6.77
C ALA A 90 3.29 5.69 5.79
N LYS A 91 4.42 4.98 5.89
CA LYS A 91 5.38 4.89 4.78
C LYS A 91 4.82 4.00 3.69
N VAL A 92 5.10 4.33 2.43
CA VAL A 92 4.58 3.62 1.26
C VAL A 92 5.76 3.23 0.38
N ILE A 93 6.07 1.94 0.37
CA ILE A 93 7.27 1.41 -0.27
C ILE A 93 6.82 0.53 -1.44
N PRO A 94 7.10 0.89 -2.71
CA PRO A 94 6.83 0.03 -3.86
C PRO A 94 7.46 -1.36 -3.68
N PHE A 95 6.77 -2.41 -4.11
CA PHE A 95 7.24 -3.80 -3.94
C PHE A 95 8.57 -4.07 -4.64
N ASP A 96 8.83 -3.40 -5.75
CA ASP A 96 10.05 -3.46 -6.53
C ASP A 96 11.14 -2.51 -6.02
N SER A 97 10.93 -1.85 -4.87
CA SER A 97 11.84 -0.89 -4.28
C SER A 97 12.06 -1.17 -2.79
N SER A 98 13.24 -0.77 -2.29
CA SER A 98 13.53 -0.67 -0.86
C SER A 98 13.32 0.73 -0.31
N ILE A 99 13.05 1.72 -1.17
CA ILE A 99 13.00 3.14 -0.83
C ILE A 99 11.54 3.57 -0.64
N ASP A 100 11.30 4.29 0.45
CA ASP A 100 10.00 4.90 0.74
C ASP A 100 9.68 5.99 -0.29
N ILE A 101 8.42 6.09 -0.73
CA ILE A 101 8.05 7.10 -1.70
C ILE A 101 8.33 8.51 -1.16
N THR A 102 8.12 8.75 0.13
CA THR A 102 8.43 10.02 0.80
C THR A 102 9.91 10.37 0.67
N GLU A 103 10.81 9.40 0.77
CA GLU A 103 12.26 9.64 0.66
C GLU A 103 12.62 10.06 -0.77
N LYS A 104 12.09 9.36 -1.79
CA LYS A 104 12.25 9.78 -3.19
C LYS A 104 11.70 11.19 -3.39
N TYR A 105 10.58 11.50 -2.77
CA TYR A 105 9.89 12.76 -2.91
C TYR A 105 10.70 13.95 -2.38
N ILE A 106 11.33 13.77 -1.22
CA ILE A 106 12.23 14.75 -0.60
C ILE A 106 13.51 14.91 -1.44
N ASN A 107 14.08 13.80 -1.92
CA ASN A 107 15.30 13.83 -2.74
C ASN A 107 15.12 14.56 -4.09
N GLU A 108 13.90 14.56 -4.63
CA GLU A 108 13.52 15.31 -5.83
C GLU A 108 13.22 16.80 -5.53
N GLY A 109 13.30 17.23 -4.27
CA GLY A 109 13.04 18.60 -3.85
C GLY A 109 11.55 18.99 -3.86
N LEU A 110 10.65 18.01 -3.97
CA LEU A 110 9.20 18.24 -4.05
C LEU A 110 8.48 18.16 -2.69
N ALA A 111 9.20 17.77 -1.64
CA ALA A 111 8.67 17.66 -0.28
C ALA A 111 9.76 17.93 0.78
N ILE A 112 9.31 18.31 1.98
CA ILE A 112 10.17 18.53 3.16
C ILE A 112 9.92 17.43 4.18
N ASN A 113 10.98 16.98 4.85
CA ASN A 113 10.86 16.05 5.97
C ASN A 113 10.25 16.76 7.20
N LYS A 114 9.15 16.21 7.72
CA LYS A 114 8.46 16.69 8.94
C LYS A 114 8.47 15.68 10.09
N CYS A 115 9.40 14.74 10.03
CA CYS A 115 9.84 13.87 11.11
C CYS A 115 11.31 14.20 11.43
#